data_AF-A0AAE0LH53-F1
#
_entry.id   AF-A0AAE0LH53-F1
#
_cell.length_a   1.000
_cell.length_b   1.000
_cell.length_c   1.000
_cell.angle_alpha   90.00
_cell.angle_beta   90.00
_cell.angle_gamma   90.00
#
_symmetry.space_group_name_H-M   'P 1'
#
loop_
_entity.id
_entity.type
_entity.pdbx_description
1 polymer ?
#
loop_
_entity_poly.entity_id
_entity_poly.type
_entity_poly.pdbx_seq_one_letter_code
_entity_poly.pdbx_strand_id
1 'polypeptide(L)'
;MADTPEAPGTPDVSEGAPVELSKSQQKKLAQKAEKEAKKKAKADAMAAEQAAARAAEENDPLKASYGDAPRVQSSEISGKVWTRVEDIDENSVGKTVLLRGRVHNVRGKGKSAFLVIRQSTATVQVVFFVDDVTVSKGMVKYVSGLTKESIVDIEGPFSFATSTGA
;
A
#
# COMPACT_ATOMS: atom_id res chain seq x y z
N MET A 1 -32.13 70.38 26.08
CA MET A 1 -32.90 69.16 25.78
C MET A 1 -32.16 68.05 26.53
N ALA A 2 -32.40 67.91 27.84
CA ALA A 2 -33.61 67.34 28.46
C ALA A 2 -33.65 65.84 28.13
N ASP A 3 -33.11 64.94 28.96
CA ASP A 3 -33.45 64.61 30.37
C ASP A 3 -34.72 63.74 30.46
N THR A 4 -34.70 62.73 31.35
CA THR A 4 -35.68 61.63 31.40
C THR A 4 -36.15 61.41 32.84
N PRO A 5 -37.48 61.40 33.06
CA PRO A 5 -38.14 60.31 33.79
C PRO A 5 -39.48 59.92 33.08
N GLU A 6 -40.28 58.91 33.46
CA GLU A 6 -40.41 58.12 34.70
C GLU A 6 -41.02 56.72 34.39
N ALA A 7 -40.94 55.76 35.32
CA ALA A 7 -41.64 54.46 35.27
C ALA A 7 -42.97 54.50 36.08
N PRO A 8 -43.86 53.48 36.08
CA PRO A 8 -43.63 52.30 36.94
C PRO A 8 -44.32 50.96 36.52
N GLY A 9 -44.01 49.86 37.24
CA GLY A 9 -44.98 48.77 37.51
C GLY A 9 -44.70 47.37 36.93
N THR A 10 -44.32 46.41 37.80
CA THR A 10 -44.32 44.95 37.55
C THR A 10 -45.39 44.31 38.44
N PRO A 11 -46.19 43.34 37.93
CA PRO A 11 -46.07 41.90 38.28
C PRO A 11 -46.40 40.93 37.11
N ASP A 12 -46.25 39.59 37.16
CA ASP A 12 -45.26 38.69 37.80
C ASP A 12 -45.43 37.24 37.23
N VAL A 13 -44.49 36.32 37.51
CA VAL A 13 -44.44 34.83 37.35
C VAL A 13 -44.98 34.12 36.08
N SER A 14 -44.15 33.26 35.46
CA SER A 14 -44.43 31.81 35.24
C SER A 14 -43.33 31.08 34.43
N GLU A 15 -42.24 30.75 35.11
CA GLU A 15 -41.43 29.50 35.05
C GLU A 15 -41.65 28.42 33.95
N GLY A 16 -40.57 27.83 33.40
CA GLY A 16 -40.67 26.56 32.64
C GLY A 16 -39.49 26.06 31.78
N ALA A 17 -38.53 25.34 32.38
CA ALA A 17 -37.66 24.28 31.79
C ALA A 17 -36.64 24.58 30.65
N PRO A 18 -35.32 24.59 30.96
CA PRO A 18 -34.28 24.18 30.00
C PRO A 18 -34.16 22.64 29.95
N VAL A 19 -34.21 22.05 28.76
CA VAL A 19 -34.11 20.59 28.58
C VAL A 19 -32.64 20.15 28.68
N GLU A 20 -32.20 19.72 29.86
CA GLU A 20 -30.88 19.10 30.04
C GLU A 20 -30.73 17.80 29.23
N LEU A 21 -29.79 17.82 28.28
CA LEU A 21 -29.43 16.64 27.49
C LEU A 21 -28.77 15.58 28.38
N SER A 22 -29.42 14.41 28.46
CA SER A 22 -29.03 13.30 29.34
C SER A 22 -27.55 12.91 29.22
N LYS A 23 -26.93 12.60 30.38
CA LYS A 23 -25.52 12.18 30.53
C LYS A 23 -25.11 11.03 29.58
N SER A 24 -26.06 10.21 29.14
CA SER A 24 -25.86 9.12 28.18
C SER A 24 -25.65 9.59 26.73
N GLN A 25 -26.26 10.71 26.31
CA GLN A 25 -26.07 11.28 24.97
C GLN A 25 -24.71 11.96 24.84
N GLN A 26 -24.27 12.68 25.89
CA GLN A 26 -22.97 13.33 25.95
C GLN A 26 -21.80 12.32 25.80
N LYS A 27 -21.86 11.18 26.50
CA LYS A 27 -20.86 10.09 26.34
C LYS A 27 -20.82 9.50 24.93
N LYS A 28 -21.96 9.41 24.24
CA LYS A 28 -22.04 8.88 22.85
C LYS A 28 -21.44 9.85 21.82
N LEU A 29 -21.59 11.16 22.03
CA LEU A 29 -20.96 12.20 21.21
C LEU A 29 -19.45 12.22 21.41
N ALA A 30 -18.96 12.17 22.66
CA ALA A 30 -17.54 12.09 22.97
C ALA A 30 -16.85 10.88 22.30
N GLN A 31 -17.44 9.67 22.41
CA GLN A 31 -16.89 8.47 21.76
C GLN A 31 -16.89 8.52 20.23
N LYS A 32 -17.84 9.23 19.60
CA LYS A 32 -17.81 9.45 18.15
C LYS A 32 -16.69 10.41 17.76
N ALA A 33 -16.54 11.53 18.45
CA ALA A 33 -15.49 12.51 18.20
C ALA A 33 -14.08 11.89 18.34
N GLU A 34 -13.84 11.07 19.38
CA GLU A 34 -12.55 10.41 19.58
C GLU A 34 -12.26 9.37 18.47
N LYS A 35 -13.26 8.60 18.03
CA LYS A 35 -13.11 7.66 16.90
C LYS A 35 -12.81 8.38 15.59
N GLU A 36 -13.39 9.57 15.37
CA GLU A 36 -13.17 10.36 14.16
C GLU A 36 -11.80 11.03 14.16
N ALA A 37 -11.38 11.63 15.29
CA ALA A 37 -10.04 12.16 15.47
C ALA A 37 -8.96 11.08 15.28
N LYS A 38 -9.17 9.87 15.83
CA LYS A 38 -8.25 8.73 15.68
C LYS A 38 -8.28 8.11 14.27
N LYS A 39 -9.35 8.34 13.49
CA LYS A 39 -9.39 8.02 12.05
C LYS A 39 -8.64 9.07 11.22
N LYS A 40 -8.85 10.36 11.46
CA LYS A 40 -8.12 11.45 10.77
C LYS A 40 -6.62 11.33 11.02
N ALA A 41 -6.17 11.29 12.28
CA ALA A 41 -4.75 11.13 12.61
C ALA A 41 -4.08 9.89 11.96
N LYS A 42 -4.83 8.79 11.76
CA LYS A 42 -4.33 7.64 11.00
C LYS A 42 -4.32 7.88 9.49
N ALA A 43 -5.34 8.53 8.93
CA ALA A 43 -5.39 8.88 7.51
C ALA A 43 -4.28 9.89 7.14
N ASP A 44 -4.06 10.91 7.97
CA ASP A 44 -3.01 11.92 7.79
C ASP A 44 -1.60 11.31 7.92
N ALA A 45 -1.38 10.43 8.89
CA ALA A 45 -0.12 9.68 9.01
C ALA A 45 0.11 8.73 7.81
N MET A 46 -0.94 8.04 7.35
CA MET A 46 -0.87 7.13 6.20
C MET A 46 -0.68 7.90 4.88
N ALA A 47 -1.26 9.10 4.75
CA ALA A 47 -1.05 10.00 3.63
C ALA A 47 0.37 10.60 3.64
N ALA A 48 0.91 10.97 4.80
CA ALA A 48 2.29 11.43 4.94
C ALA A 48 3.30 10.30 4.64
N GLU A 49 3.04 9.07 5.10
CA GLU A 49 3.87 7.91 4.76
C GLU A 49 3.80 7.55 3.28
N GLN A 50 2.61 7.64 2.66
CA GLN A 50 2.44 7.47 1.21
C GLN A 50 3.12 8.59 0.41
N ALA A 51 3.06 9.85 0.87
CA ALA A 51 3.76 10.96 0.24
C ALA A 51 5.29 10.81 0.33
N ALA A 52 5.80 10.40 1.50
CA ALA A 52 7.22 10.09 1.68
C ALA A 52 7.66 8.87 0.86
N ALA A 53 6.82 7.85 0.74
CA ALA A 53 7.08 6.70 -0.13
C ALA A 53 7.13 7.10 -1.61
N ARG A 54 6.17 7.92 -2.08
CA ARG A 54 6.15 8.45 -3.45
C ARG A 54 7.36 9.35 -3.74
N ALA A 55 7.75 10.21 -2.81
CA ALA A 55 8.95 11.04 -2.95
C ALA A 55 10.25 10.20 -3.00
N ALA A 56 10.29 9.08 -2.27
CA ALA A 56 11.39 8.12 -2.36
C ALA A 56 11.39 7.31 -3.68
N GLU A 57 10.21 6.98 -4.23
CA GLU A 57 10.07 6.40 -5.58
C GLU A 57 10.40 7.41 -6.69
N GLU A 58 10.14 8.71 -6.50
CA GLU A 58 10.39 9.76 -7.51
C GLU A 58 11.87 10.08 -7.70
N ASN A 59 12.70 9.84 -6.68
CA ASN A 59 14.16 9.94 -6.75
C ASN A 59 14.84 8.60 -7.09
N ASP A 60 14.07 7.58 -7.50
CA ASP A 60 14.59 6.24 -7.79
C ASP A 60 15.01 6.12 -9.26
N PRO A 61 16.31 5.91 -9.57
CA PRO A 61 16.79 5.76 -10.94
C PRO A 61 16.20 4.54 -11.67
N LEU A 62 15.67 3.55 -10.94
CA LEU A 62 15.10 2.31 -11.50
C LEU A 62 13.56 2.29 -11.48
N LYS A 63 12.89 3.43 -11.29
CA LYS A 63 11.42 3.53 -11.29
C LYS A 63 10.76 2.99 -12.57
N ALA A 64 11.46 3.00 -13.71
CA ALA A 64 10.96 2.43 -14.96
C ALA A 64 10.94 0.87 -14.97
N SER A 65 11.65 0.22 -14.05
CA SER A 65 11.81 -1.24 -13.99
C SER A 65 10.79 -1.94 -13.09
N TYR A 66 9.93 -1.20 -12.38
CA TYR A 66 8.90 -1.78 -11.51
C TYR A 66 7.66 -0.87 -11.43
N GLY A 67 6.50 -1.47 -11.14
CA GLY A 67 5.23 -0.76 -10.99
C GLY A 67 4.07 -1.48 -11.65
N ASP A 68 2.91 -0.84 -11.63
CA ASP A 68 1.69 -1.39 -12.21
C ASP A 68 1.73 -1.26 -13.74
N ALA A 69 1.80 -2.39 -14.44
CA ALA A 69 1.82 -2.41 -15.89
C ALA A 69 0.53 -1.80 -16.49
N PRO A 70 0.60 -1.10 -17.64
CA PRO A 70 -0.58 -0.58 -18.31
C PRO A 70 -1.55 -1.71 -18.67
N ARG A 71 -2.85 -1.41 -18.67
CA ARG A 71 -3.88 -2.40 -18.98
C ARG A 71 -3.62 -3.03 -20.35
N VAL A 72 -3.42 -4.34 -20.37
CA VAL A 72 -3.24 -5.09 -21.62
C VAL A 72 -4.53 -5.03 -22.45
N GLN A 73 -4.49 -4.30 -23.57
CA GLN A 73 -5.61 -4.14 -24.51
C GLN A 73 -5.29 -4.71 -25.91
N SER A 74 -4.29 -5.59 -26.01
CA SER A 74 -3.85 -6.24 -27.25
C SER A 74 -3.41 -5.29 -28.38
N SER A 75 -3.02 -4.05 -28.03
CA SER A 75 -2.64 -3.01 -28.99
C SER A 75 -1.30 -3.27 -29.69
N GLU A 76 -0.41 -4.03 -29.07
CA GLU A 76 0.93 -4.33 -29.58
C GLU A 76 1.31 -5.80 -29.38
N ILE A 77 1.96 -6.39 -30.39
CA ILE A 77 2.56 -7.73 -30.30
C ILE A 77 4.01 -7.56 -29.87
N SER A 78 4.25 -7.59 -28.56
CA SER A 78 5.56 -7.29 -27.97
C SER A 78 6.69 -8.29 -28.27
N GLY A 79 6.41 -9.41 -28.94
CA GLY A 79 7.39 -10.46 -29.26
C GLY A 79 8.00 -11.19 -28.06
N LYS A 80 7.61 -10.84 -26.84
CA LYS A 80 8.18 -11.37 -25.59
C LYS A 80 7.90 -12.86 -25.44
N VAL A 81 8.98 -13.65 -25.32
CA VAL A 81 8.91 -15.10 -25.09
C VAL A 81 8.70 -15.36 -23.60
N TRP A 82 7.47 -15.72 -23.24
CA TRP A 82 7.13 -16.13 -21.87
C TRP A 82 7.58 -17.56 -21.64
N THR A 83 8.54 -17.73 -20.73
CA THR A 83 8.92 -19.05 -20.22
C THR A 83 7.88 -19.48 -19.18
N ARG A 84 7.45 -20.75 -19.18
CA ARG A 84 6.61 -21.28 -18.10
C ARG A 84 7.50 -21.79 -16.98
N VAL A 85 7.00 -21.74 -15.75
CA VAL A 85 7.70 -22.29 -14.57
C VAL A 85 7.91 -23.82 -14.68
N GLU A 86 7.07 -24.51 -15.45
CA GLU A 86 7.23 -25.94 -15.77
C GLU A 86 8.32 -26.24 -16.82
N ASP A 87 8.71 -25.25 -17.65
CA ASP A 87 9.71 -25.40 -18.72
C ASP A 87 11.12 -24.91 -18.29
N ILE A 88 11.38 -24.79 -16.98
CA ILE A 88 12.67 -24.28 -16.45
C ILE A 88 13.63 -25.44 -16.17
N ASP A 89 14.49 -25.72 -17.15
CA ASP A 89 15.55 -26.73 -17.06
C ASP A 89 16.95 -26.14 -16.71
N GLU A 90 17.94 -27.04 -16.54
CA GLU A 90 19.38 -26.73 -16.46
C GLU A 90 19.88 -25.83 -17.60
N ASN A 91 19.27 -25.93 -18.78
CA ASN A 91 19.58 -25.08 -19.94
C ASN A 91 19.16 -23.60 -19.77
N SER A 92 18.33 -23.27 -18.78
CA SER A 92 17.89 -21.90 -18.49
C SER A 92 18.80 -21.16 -17.50
N VAL A 93 19.78 -21.84 -16.91
CA VAL A 93 20.71 -21.26 -15.92
C VAL A 93 21.56 -20.16 -16.54
N GLY A 94 21.65 -19.02 -15.86
CA GLY A 94 22.40 -17.85 -16.32
C GLY A 94 21.73 -17.09 -17.47
N LYS A 95 20.58 -17.55 -17.98
CA LYS A 95 19.79 -16.82 -19.00
C LYS A 95 18.74 -15.95 -18.33
N THR A 96 18.50 -14.78 -18.90
CA THR A 96 17.35 -13.94 -18.55
C THR A 96 16.08 -14.62 -19.03
N VAL A 97 15.17 -14.94 -18.10
CA VAL A 97 13.85 -15.51 -18.38
C VAL A 97 12.77 -14.49 -18.09
N LEU A 98 11.71 -14.46 -18.93
CA LEU A 98 10.48 -13.73 -18.65
C LEU A 98 9.42 -14.70 -18.15
N LEU A 99 8.97 -14.48 -16.92
CA LEU A 99 7.99 -15.31 -16.23
C LEU A 99 6.73 -14.49 -15.94
N ARG A 100 5.56 -15.10 -16.14
CA ARG A 100 4.25 -14.55 -15.76
C ARG A 100 3.55 -15.53 -14.83
N GLY A 101 3.15 -15.08 -13.65
CA GLY A 101 2.49 -15.94 -12.67
C GLY A 101 1.76 -15.17 -11.58
N ARG A 102 1.21 -15.91 -10.61
CA ARG A 102 0.46 -15.34 -9.48
C ARG A 102 1.32 -15.27 -8.23
N VAL A 103 1.24 -14.15 -7.50
CA VAL A 103 1.88 -13.97 -6.19
C VAL A 103 1.23 -14.93 -5.18
N HIS A 104 1.93 -16.00 -4.82
CA HIS A 104 1.47 -16.94 -3.80
C HIS A 104 1.76 -16.39 -2.39
N ASN A 105 2.97 -15.90 -2.17
CA ASN A 105 3.39 -15.27 -0.91
C ASN A 105 4.52 -14.28 -1.16
N VAL A 106 4.62 -13.22 -0.35
CA VAL A 106 5.70 -12.23 -0.43
C VAL A 106 6.23 -11.89 0.95
N ARG A 107 7.55 -11.68 1.05
CA ARG A 107 8.24 -11.41 2.31
C ARG A 107 9.43 -10.47 2.10
N GLY A 108 9.26 -9.21 2.48
CA GLY A 108 10.35 -8.25 2.63
C GLY A 108 11.21 -8.54 3.87
N LYS A 109 12.52 -8.33 3.76
CA LYS A 109 13.47 -8.27 4.88
C LYS A 109 14.60 -7.26 4.56
N GLY A 110 14.38 -5.99 4.93
CA GLY A 110 15.40 -4.94 4.81
C GLY A 110 15.82 -4.66 3.37
N LYS A 111 17.02 -5.09 2.99
CA LYS A 111 17.58 -4.96 1.63
C LYS A 111 17.24 -6.15 0.70
N SER A 112 16.30 -7.01 1.08
CA SER A 112 15.89 -8.15 0.27
C SER A 112 14.37 -8.33 0.27
N ALA A 113 13.80 -8.85 -0.82
CA ALA A 113 12.44 -9.37 -0.86
C ALA A 113 12.42 -10.77 -1.46
N PHE A 114 11.65 -11.66 -0.85
CA PHE A 114 11.40 -13.02 -1.32
C PHE A 114 9.96 -13.10 -1.80
N LEU A 115 9.77 -13.51 -3.05
CA LEU A 115 8.48 -13.62 -3.70
C LEU A 115 8.31 -15.06 -4.19
N VAL A 116 7.26 -15.74 -3.74
CA VAL A 116 6.89 -17.06 -4.24
C VAL A 116 5.80 -16.89 -5.29
N ILE A 117 6.07 -17.36 -6.50
CA ILE A 117 5.16 -17.25 -7.65
C ILE A 117 4.66 -18.64 -7.97
N ARG A 118 3.36 -18.74 -8.25
CA ARG A 118 2.71 -19.96 -8.68
C ARG A 118 2.19 -19.81 -10.11
N GLN A 119 2.47 -20.82 -10.92
CA GLN A 119 1.86 -21.02 -12.24
C GLN A 119 1.25 -22.42 -12.24
N SER A 120 -0.09 -22.49 -12.21
CA SER A 120 -0.84 -23.75 -12.09
C SER A 120 -0.43 -24.58 -10.86
N THR A 121 0.30 -25.68 -11.08
CA THR A 121 0.84 -26.61 -10.07
C THR A 121 2.30 -26.33 -9.71
N ALA A 122 3.04 -25.61 -10.57
CA ALA A 122 4.45 -25.30 -10.36
C ALA A 122 4.64 -23.99 -9.58
N THR A 123 5.72 -23.92 -8.80
CA THR A 123 6.08 -22.73 -8.02
C THR A 123 7.56 -22.41 -8.14
N VAL A 124 7.89 -21.13 -8.30
CA VAL A 124 9.26 -20.62 -8.32
C VAL A 124 9.45 -19.57 -7.22
N GLN A 125 10.62 -19.56 -6.59
CA GLN A 125 11.02 -18.50 -5.67
C GLN A 125 11.85 -17.48 -6.42
N VAL A 126 11.37 -16.25 -6.47
CA VAL A 126 12.10 -15.08 -6.97
C VAL A 126 12.66 -14.32 -5.77
N VAL A 127 13.93 -13.92 -5.86
CA VAL A 127 14.61 -13.17 -4.79
C VAL A 127 15.17 -11.88 -5.35
N PHE A 128 14.81 -10.78 -4.71
CA PHE A 128 15.30 -9.44 -5.00
C PHE A 128 16.30 -9.06 -3.91
N PHE A 129 17.50 -8.64 -4.31
CA PHE A 129 18.52 -8.06 -3.42
C PHE A 129 18.78 -6.64 -3.90
N VAL A 130 18.79 -5.66 -2.98
CA VAL A 130 19.09 -4.27 -3.35
C VAL A 130 20.51 -4.18 -3.90
N ASP A 131 20.60 -3.69 -5.14
CA ASP A 131 21.81 -3.48 -5.92
C ASP A 131 21.65 -2.18 -6.72
N ASP A 132 22.69 -1.36 -6.78
CA ASP A 132 22.61 -0.01 -7.34
C ASP A 132 22.47 0.01 -8.89
N VAL A 133 22.60 -1.14 -9.56
CA VAL A 133 22.49 -1.29 -11.02
C VAL A 133 21.13 -1.87 -11.44
N THR A 134 20.56 -2.79 -10.65
CA THR A 134 19.44 -3.64 -11.10
C THR A 134 18.20 -3.62 -10.22
N VAL A 135 18.31 -3.40 -8.90
CA VAL A 135 17.19 -3.53 -7.96
C VAL A 135 17.29 -2.46 -6.88
N SER A 136 16.43 -1.44 -6.96
CA SER A 136 16.45 -0.36 -5.98
C SER A 136 15.80 -0.73 -4.64
N LYS A 137 16.01 0.13 -3.64
CA LYS A 137 15.27 0.08 -2.36
C LYS A 137 13.76 0.32 -2.56
N GLY A 138 13.38 1.13 -3.55
CA GLY A 138 12.00 1.37 -3.94
C GLY A 138 11.34 0.09 -4.45
N MET A 139 12.01 -0.61 -5.36
CA MET A 139 11.55 -1.90 -5.89
C MET A 139 11.33 -2.94 -4.79
N VAL A 140 12.26 -3.09 -3.84
CA VAL A 140 12.10 -4.02 -2.70
C VAL A 140 10.93 -3.62 -1.80
N LYS A 141 10.64 -2.33 -1.62
CA LYS A 141 9.44 -1.85 -0.91
C LYS A 141 8.16 -2.14 -1.70
N TYR A 142 8.13 -1.88 -3.00
CA TYR A 142 7.00 -2.17 -3.89
C TYR A 142 6.67 -3.66 -3.88
N VAL A 143 7.65 -4.53 -4.13
CA VAL A 143 7.48 -6.00 -4.09
C VAL A 143 6.93 -6.46 -2.73
N SER A 144 7.46 -5.90 -1.63
CA SER A 144 6.98 -6.24 -0.28
C SER A 144 5.54 -5.80 0.01
N GLY A 145 5.00 -4.85 -0.76
CA GLY A 145 3.62 -4.37 -0.69
C GLY A 145 2.62 -5.09 -1.61
N LEU A 146 3.09 -6.02 -2.46
CA LEU A 146 2.23 -6.73 -3.41
C LEU A 146 1.15 -7.56 -2.70
N THR A 147 -0.08 -7.43 -3.18
CA THR A 147 -1.21 -8.24 -2.73
C THR A 147 -1.08 -9.68 -3.22
N LYS A 148 -1.55 -10.64 -2.41
CA LYS A 148 -1.61 -12.05 -2.77
C LYS A 148 -2.58 -12.27 -3.95
N GLU A 149 -2.29 -13.27 -4.77
CA GLU A 149 -2.99 -13.60 -6.03
C GLU A 149 -2.91 -12.53 -7.14
N SER A 150 -2.17 -11.43 -6.95
CA SER A 150 -1.82 -10.52 -8.06
C SER A 150 -1.06 -11.26 -9.16
N ILE A 151 -1.34 -10.90 -10.41
CA ILE A 151 -0.58 -11.38 -11.56
C ILE A 151 0.62 -10.46 -11.74
N VAL A 152 1.81 -11.03 -11.81
CA VAL A 152 3.08 -10.31 -11.97
C VAL A 152 3.86 -10.84 -13.16
N ASP A 153 4.51 -9.92 -13.85
CA ASP A 153 5.46 -10.16 -14.93
C ASP A 153 6.85 -9.86 -14.39
N ILE A 154 7.78 -10.80 -14.54
CA ILE A 154 9.13 -10.68 -14.00
C ILE A 154 10.15 -11.10 -15.04
N GLU A 155 11.20 -10.31 -15.14
CA GLU A 155 12.37 -10.56 -15.97
C GLU A 155 13.60 -10.63 -15.07
N GLY A 156 14.45 -11.65 -15.26
CA GLY A 156 15.68 -11.78 -14.50
C GLY A 156 16.47 -13.06 -14.82
N PRO A 157 17.75 -13.14 -14.42
CA PRO A 157 18.57 -14.33 -14.64
C PRO A 157 18.08 -15.49 -13.76
N PHE A 158 17.86 -16.66 -14.37
CA PHE A 158 17.56 -17.87 -13.60
C PHE A 158 18.84 -18.49 -13.01
N SER A 159 18.74 -18.98 -11.78
CA SER A 159 19.81 -19.72 -11.09
C SER A 159 19.21 -20.84 -10.25
N PHE A 160 19.87 -22.00 -10.22
CA PHE A 160 19.53 -23.03 -9.25
C PHE A 160 19.97 -22.62 -7.85
N ALA A 161 19.18 -22.97 -6.85
CA ALA A 161 19.61 -22.99 -5.47
C ALA A 161 20.65 -24.12 -5.29
N THR A 162 21.93 -23.82 -5.51
CA THR A 162 23.02 -24.73 -5.18
C THR A 162 23.09 -24.87 -3.67
N SER A 163 22.77 -26.06 -3.16
CA SER A 163 23.01 -26.42 -1.77
C SER A 163 24.50 -26.68 -1.55
N THR A 164 25.29 -25.61 -1.50
CA THR A 164 26.65 -25.67 -0.95
C THR A 164 26.50 -25.93 0.55
N GLY A 165 26.43 -27.21 0.91
CA GLY A 165 26.39 -27.66 2.30
C GLY A 165 27.66 -27.24 3.04
N ALA A 166 27.48 -26.92 4.32
CA ALA A 166 28.55 -26.91 5.31
C ALA A 166 28.78 -28.34 5.84
#